data_AF-A0A164H3C4-F1
#
_entry.id   AF-A0A164H3C4-F1
#
_cell.length_a   1.000
_cell.length_b   1.000
_cell.length_c   1.000
_cell.angle_alpha   90.00
_cell.angle_beta   90.00
_cell.angle_gamma   90.00
#
_symmetry.space_group_name_H-M   'P 1'
#
loop_
_entity.id
_entity.type
_entity.pdbx_description
1 polymer ?
#
loop_
_entity_poly.entity_id
_entity_poly.type
_entity_poly.pdbx_seq_one_letter_code
_entity_poly.pdbx_strand_id
1 'polypeptide(L)' 'MCDTSHRTEADGLCAEWKILARRRIGIVAVRNTFDGGLVVRFPSYPDLALARELCPEWETLWNAVRHDYWTHALQA' A
#
# COMPACT_ATOMS: atom_id res chain seq x y z
N MET A 1 -17.56 3.42 11.16
CA MET A 1 -16.14 3.01 11.22
C MET A 1 -15.58 3.18 9.82
N CYS A 2 -14.89 4.28 9.56
CA CYS A 2 -14.40 4.58 8.22
C CYS A 2 -13.15 3.70 7.96
N ASP A 3 -13.27 2.68 7.12
CA ASP A 3 -12.14 2.00 6.50
C ASP A 3 -11.58 2.99 5.47
N THR A 4 -10.82 3.99 5.94
CA THR A 4 -10.21 4.97 5.05
C THR A 4 -9.09 4.25 4.29
N SER A 5 -9.41 3.85 3.06
CA SER A 5 -8.45 3.30 2.11
C SER A 5 -7.64 4.43 1.49
N HIS A 6 -6.33 4.34 1.57
CA HIS A 6 -5.36 5.23 0.96
C HIS A 6 -4.83 4.61 -0.34
N ARG A 7 -4.33 5.47 -1.22
CA ARG A 7 -3.72 5.08 -2.50
C ARG A 7 -2.41 5.80 -2.67
N THR A 8 -1.39 5.06 -3.09
CA THR A 8 -0.07 5.60 -3.42
C THR A 8 0.35 5.07 -4.77
N GLU A 9 0.84 5.95 -5.65
CA GLU A 9 1.21 5.61 -7.01
C GLU A 9 2.71 5.82 -7.23
N ALA A 10 3.37 4.85 -7.87
CA ALA A 10 4.77 4.93 -8.26
C ALA A 10 5.07 3.92 -9.38
N ASP A 11 5.90 4.32 -10.34
CA ASP A 11 6.41 3.45 -11.42
C ASP A 11 5.31 2.70 -12.21
N GLY A 12 4.21 3.38 -12.50
CA GLY A 12 3.07 2.79 -13.23
C GLY A 12 2.20 1.84 -12.40
N LEU A 13 2.42 1.76 -11.08
CA LEU A 13 1.66 0.96 -10.14
C LEU A 13 0.96 1.83 -9.09
N CYS A 14 -0.21 1.38 -8.64
CA CYS A 14 -1.01 2.00 -7.59
C CYS A 14 -1.22 0.98 -6.47
N ALA A 15 -0.65 1.24 -5.29
CA ALA A 15 -0.90 0.45 -4.09
C ALA A 15 -2.12 1.02 -3.35
N GLU A 16 -3.12 0.17 -3.10
CA GLU A 16 -4.20 0.44 -2.17
C GLU A 16 -3.81 -0.10 -0.79
N TRP A 17 -3.89 0.72 0.24
CA TRP A 17 -3.51 0.36 1.60
C TRP A 17 -4.41 1.04 2.63
N LYS A 18 -4.41 0.56 3.87
CA LYS A 18 -5.22 1.12 4.95
C LYS A 18 -4.50 1.13 6.27
N ILE A 19 -4.96 1.98 7.18
CA ILE A 19 -4.49 2.01 8.57
C ILE A 19 -5.40 1.11 9.40
N LEU A 20 -4.83 -0.02 9.85
CA LEU A 20 -5.46 -0.99 10.73
C LEU A 20 -5.29 -0.60 12.21
N ALA A 21 -5.92 -1.38 13.08
CA ALA A 21 -5.77 -1.26 14.52
C ALA A 21 -4.29 -1.20 14.94
N ARG A 22 -4.01 -0.38 15.96
CA ARG A 22 -2.67 -0.09 16.49
C ARG A 22 -1.75 0.64 15.49
N ARG A 23 -2.32 1.46 14.59
CA ARG A 23 -1.58 2.21 13.56
C ARG A 23 -0.66 1.25 12.78
N ARG A 24 -1.23 0.16 12.26
CA ARG A 24 -0.49 -0.74 11.37
C ARG A 24 -0.95 -0.51 9.95
N ILE A 25 -0.02 -0.39 9.02
CA ILE A 25 -0.37 -0.41 7.60
C ILE A 25 -0.79 -1.82 7.20
N GLY A 26 -1.88 -1.93 6.44
CA GLY A 26 -2.29 -3.16 5.77
C GLY A 26 -2.39 -2.91 4.26
N ILE A 27 -1.59 -3.62 3.48
CA ILE A 27 -1.61 -3.52 2.02
C ILE A 27 -2.79 -4.34 1.49
N VAL A 28 -3.63 -3.73 0.64
CA VAL A 28 -4.87 -4.33 0.13
C VAL A 28 -4.65 -4.92 -1.26
N ALA A 29 -4.11 -4.12 -2.17
CA ALA A 29 -3.92 -4.52 -3.57
C ALA A 29 -2.88 -3.63 -4.25
N VAL A 30 -2.33 -4.11 -5.36
CA VAL A 30 -1.61 -3.29 -6.32
C VAL A 30 -2.32 -3.39 -7.66
N ARG A 31 -2.45 -2.24 -8.33
CA ARG A 31 -3.05 -2.11 -9.66
C ARG A 31 -2.10 -1.43 -10.61
N ASN A 32 -2.25 -1.70 -11.89
CA ASN A 32 -1.58 -0.96 -12.93
C ASN A 32 -2.30 0.38 -13.12
N THR A 33 -1.55 1.49 -13.24
CA THR A 33 -2.14 2.84 -13.38
C THR A 33 -2.60 3.14 -14.79
N PHE A 34 -2.09 2.43 -15.80
CA PHE A 34 -2.43 2.65 -17.21
C PHE A 34 -3.82 2.13 -17.55
N ASP A 35 -4.18 0.93 -17.08
CA ASP A 35 -5.45 0.27 -17.40
C ASP A 35 -6.33 -0.02 -16.17
N GLY A 36 -5.86 0.26 -14.95
CA GLY A 36 -6.56 -0.04 -13.70
C GLY A 36 -6.59 -1.53 -13.34
N GLY A 37 -5.89 -2.37 -14.12
CA GLY A 37 -5.82 -3.81 -13.98
C GLY A 37 -5.27 -4.22 -12.62
N LEU A 38 -5.92 -5.22 -12.00
CA LEU A 38 -5.43 -5.77 -10.75
C LEU A 38 -4.15 -6.56 -10.99
N VAL A 39 -3.03 -6.10 -10.41
CA VAL A 39 -1.74 -6.81 -10.46
C VAL A 39 -1.70 -7.86 -9.37
N VAL A 40 -2.02 -7.47 -8.13
CA VAL A 40 -2.13 -8.41 -7.00
C VAL A 40 -3.17 -7.93 -5.99
N ARG A 41 -3.80 -8.88 -5.31
CA ARG A 41 -4.66 -8.63 -4.15
C ARG A 41 -4.13 -9.42 -2.95
N PHE A 42 -4.03 -8.77 -1.80
CA PHE A 42 -3.57 -9.40 -0.57
C PHE A 42 -4.74 -9.66 0.39
N PRO A 43 -5.20 -10.91 0.55
CA PRO A 43 -6.38 -11.24 1.34
C PRO A 43 -6.19 -11.09 2.86
N SER A 44 -4.94 -11.16 3.36
CA SER A 44 -4.61 -11.06 4.79
C SER A 44 -4.18 -9.67 5.25
N TYR A 45 -4.16 -8.69 4.34
CA TYR A 45 -3.64 -7.34 4.59
C TYR A 45 -2.26 -7.34 5.26
N PRO A 46 -1.24 -7.94 4.63
CA PRO A 46 0.11 -7.95 5.16
C PRO A 46 0.58 -6.51 5.41
N ASP A 47 1.48 -6.35 6.37
CA ASP A 47 2.16 -5.06 6.53
C ASP A 47 3.12 -4.80 5.35
N LEU A 48 3.67 -3.60 5.32
CA LEU A 48 4.56 -3.18 4.23
C LEU A 48 5.85 -4.01 4.18
N ALA A 49 6.33 -4.54 5.32
CA ALA A 49 7.56 -5.34 5.33
C ALA A 49 7.32 -6.67 4.62
N LEU A 50 6.24 -7.36 4.98
CA LEU A 50 5.89 -8.63 4.35
C LEU A 50 5.49 -8.44 2.88
N ALA A 51 4.77 -7.36 2.52
CA ALA A 51 4.47 -7.08 1.11
C ALA A 51 5.74 -6.86 0.28
N ARG A 52 6.77 -6.22 0.85
CA ARG A 52 8.06 -6.01 0.20
C ARG A 52 8.86 -7.30 0.05
N GLU A 53 8.75 -8.24 0.99
CA GLU A 53 9.36 -9.57 0.87
C GLU A 53 8.68 -10.41 -0.23
N LEU A 54 7.36 -10.29 -0.37
CA LEU A 54 6.58 -11.03 -1.36
C LEU A 54 6.76 -10.50 -2.80
N CYS A 55 6.90 -9.18 -2.96
CA CYS A 55 7.03 -8.52 -4.27
C CYS A 55 8.21 -7.53 -4.24
N PRO A 56 9.46 -8.02 -4.20
CA PRO A 56 10.64 -7.16 -4.07
C PRO A 56 10.87 -6.26 -5.29
N GLU A 57 10.35 -6.64 -6.47
CA GLU A 57 10.48 -5.85 -7.70
C GLU A 57 9.76 -4.48 -7.67
N TRP A 58 8.84 -4.24 -6.72
CA TRP A 58 8.12 -2.96 -6.61
C TRP A 58 8.73 -2.04 -5.53
N GLU A 59 10.05 -2.07 -5.36
CA GLU A 59 10.75 -1.29 -4.33
C GLU A 59 10.39 0.20 -4.34
N THR A 60 10.32 0.81 -5.52
CA THR A 60 9.95 2.23 -5.69
C THR A 60 8.55 2.51 -5.13
N LEU A 61 7.58 1.63 -5.40
CA LEU A 61 6.23 1.71 -4.87
C LEU A 61 6.22 1.56 -3.35
N TRP A 62 6.96 0.60 -2.80
CA TRP A 62 7.04 0.39 -1.35
C TRP A 62 7.68 1.54 -0.61
N ASN A 63 8.69 2.18 -1.20
CA ASN A 63 9.30 3.38 -0.65
C ASN A 63 8.31 4.56 -0.64
N ALA A 64 7.51 4.72 -1.70
CA ALA A 64 6.45 5.72 -1.75
C ALA A 64 5.36 5.47 -0.70
N VAL A 65 4.86 4.23 -0.59
CA VAL A 65 3.86 3.85 0.42
C VAL A 65 4.37 4.12 1.83
N ARG A 66 5.64 3.81 2.12
CA ARG A 66 6.27 4.12 3.41
C ARG A 66 6.21 5.62 3.68
N HIS A 67 6.58 6.44 2.71
CA HIS A 67 6.59 7.90 2.84
C HIS A 67 5.20 8.45 3.14
N ASP A 68 4.20 8.09 2.34
CA ASP A 68 2.81 8.54 2.51
C ASP A 68 2.23 8.07 3.85
N TYR A 69 2.50 6.82 4.23
CA TYR A 69 2.09 6.28 5.52
C TYR A 69 2.60 7.11 6.68
N TRP A 70 3.89 7.46 6.70
CA TRP A 70 4.46 8.28 7.76
C TRP A 70 3.90 9.71 7.75
N THR A 71 3.70 10.31 6.57
CA THR A 71 3.07 11.63 6.45
C THR A 71 1.67 11.63 7.05
N HIS A 72 0.86 10.61 6.79
CA HIS A 72 -0.47 10.47 7.37
C HIS A 72 -0.44 10.12 8.86
N ALA A 73 0.48 9.27 9.31
CA ALA A 73 0.60 8.87 10.70
C ALA A 73 1.10 10.00 11.61
N LEU A 74 1.87 10.96 11.08
CA LEU A 74 2.35 12.14 11.79
C LEU A 74 1.29 13.24 11.94
N GLN A 75 0.21 13.20 11.15
CA GLN A 75 -0.88 14.17 11.21
C GLN A 75 -2.02 13.76 12.17
N ALA A 76 -1.89 12.62 12.88
CA ALA A 76 -2.95 11.99 13.69
C ALA A 76 -2.58 11.78 15.16
#